data_AF-A0A150AFH4-F1
#
_entry.id   AF-A0A150AFH4-F1
#
_cell.length_a   1.000
_cell.length_b   1.000
_cell.length_c   1.000
_cell.angle_alpha   90.00
_cell.angle_beta   90.00
_cell.angle_gamma   90.00
#
_symmetry.space_group_name_H-M   'P 1'
#
loop_
_entity.id
_entity.type
_entity.pdbx_description
1 polymer ?
#
loop_
_entity_poly.entity_id
_entity_poly.type
_entity_poly.pdbx_seq_one_letter_code
_entity_poly.pdbx_strand_id
1 'polypeptide(L)'
;MVKIFITLLLVLPAQILLAQDDTYSEYLLAKLQKVQNNHSSHRAHHHDTRHCGTPLYLEAHRNWDRLNAKTQAAFSTSADRHTYDSPKVYESQYFTIHYTTTGSDAVDATDQNNNDIPDYIDLVATISDNVFKIDIQDRGFNAPPADSGLGGSDKPDIYIYNLETGVYGTVAPENNLGDNSATTIVEKASYTSHMNLRNNYEDFNGTEEENLKVTLAHELSHMIDFGYNYNFPTWFLEAKGAWEEKRIYPDLTDNFQYLTSLAKPDYALNYGEYNIDNESDEASRWYSGWLFFQLVYENLEDQTYPFFRKILERGVVYTSDDSGYSFLDDEFENLFEVDLNTINRAFRVAMGLLSADTDLNEDYTFKDAAKYRTYLRELYSSDNDSYTFLYKDFGPIYVEESISLNGGSATSVEHNSSSDGNDRLNRLSADYLLFQSSNADSIDIQLTADEDDDVVMDIILFNTTTNTAEVKSDSSDHIIRIDNPDQYEYKIIVITRNDDVFNGDVDATYKITAKKVEGSVTSVFDDLQKITLGPNPTSGLINIDYQANTVKNISIRDITGKLKGTYKAETFSTELVLDGAKGVYFITLDNGKTFKVIKN
;
A
#
# COMPACT_ATOMS: atom_id res chain seq x y z
N MET A 1 49.19 -4.90 -65.35
CA MET A 1 47.96 -5.61 -64.91
C MET A 1 48.21 -6.12 -63.50
N VAL A 2 47.81 -5.34 -62.50
CA VAL A 2 47.91 -5.70 -61.08
C VAL A 2 46.59 -6.39 -60.72
N LYS A 3 46.64 -7.67 -60.29
CA LYS A 3 45.48 -8.38 -59.77
C LYS A 3 45.38 -8.06 -58.27
N ILE A 4 44.36 -7.30 -57.91
CA ILE A 4 43.96 -7.05 -56.52
C ILE A 4 43.12 -8.26 -56.07
N PHE A 5 43.58 -8.97 -55.04
CA PHE A 5 42.77 -9.92 -54.30
C PHE A 5 41.97 -9.14 -53.24
N ILE A 6 40.65 -9.09 -53.40
CA ILE A 6 39.74 -8.63 -52.35
C ILE A 6 39.38 -9.87 -51.53
N THR A 7 39.85 -9.92 -50.28
CA THR A 7 39.38 -10.89 -49.29
C THR A 7 38.11 -10.34 -48.68
N LEU A 8 36.96 -10.97 -48.98
CA LEU A 8 35.69 -10.69 -48.32
C LEU A 8 35.79 -11.22 -46.87
N LEU A 9 35.84 -10.34 -45.88
CA LEU A 9 35.61 -10.74 -44.49
C LEU A 9 34.09 -10.91 -44.31
N LEU A 10 33.63 -12.16 -44.20
CA LEU A 10 32.30 -12.47 -43.68
C LEU A 10 32.30 -12.16 -42.18
N VAL A 11 31.65 -11.07 -41.80
CA VAL A 11 31.26 -10.82 -40.40
C VAL A 11 29.94 -11.57 -40.19
N LEU A 12 30.01 -12.75 -39.60
CA LEU A 12 28.84 -13.42 -39.03
C LEU A 12 28.49 -12.70 -37.72
N PRO A 13 27.22 -12.29 -37.50
CA PRO A 13 26.82 -11.81 -36.18
C PRO A 13 26.93 -12.99 -35.21
N ALA A 14 27.72 -12.82 -34.15
CA ALA A 14 27.72 -13.76 -33.05
C ALA A 14 26.37 -13.66 -32.35
N GLN A 15 25.47 -14.62 -32.61
CA GLN A 15 24.39 -14.90 -31.70
C GLN A 15 25.03 -15.39 -30.41
N ILE A 16 25.01 -14.55 -29.37
CA ILE A 16 25.33 -15.00 -28.01
C ILE A 16 24.18 -15.91 -27.64
N LEU A 17 24.36 -17.23 -27.81
CA LEU A 17 23.50 -18.20 -27.13
C LEU A 17 23.74 -17.96 -25.63
N LEU A 18 22.74 -17.43 -24.93
CA LEU A 18 22.73 -17.55 -23.47
C LEU A 18 22.82 -19.04 -23.16
N ALA A 19 23.77 -19.43 -22.32
CA ALA A 19 23.84 -20.81 -21.87
C ALA A 19 22.55 -21.11 -21.08
N GLN A 20 21.91 -22.23 -21.38
CA GLN A 20 20.80 -22.73 -20.57
C GLN A 20 21.29 -22.90 -19.13
N ASP A 21 20.47 -22.43 -18.19
CA ASP A 21 20.73 -22.47 -16.75
C ASP A 21 19.92 -23.61 -16.16
N ASP A 22 20.55 -24.79 -16.02
CA ASP A 22 19.88 -25.98 -15.52
C ASP A 22 19.40 -25.81 -14.08
N THR A 23 20.14 -25.07 -13.24
CA THR A 23 19.75 -24.81 -11.85
C THR A 23 18.50 -23.93 -11.80
N TYR A 24 18.46 -22.85 -12.57
CA TYR A 24 17.27 -22.00 -12.66
C TYR A 24 16.08 -22.72 -13.31
N SER A 25 16.34 -23.59 -14.28
CA SER A 25 15.33 -24.43 -14.91
C SER A 25 14.68 -25.42 -13.93
N GLU A 26 15.50 -26.12 -13.14
CA GLU A 26 15.02 -27.04 -12.11
C GLU A 26 14.23 -26.32 -11.02
N TYR A 27 14.66 -25.12 -10.67
CA TYR A 27 13.96 -24.22 -9.75
C TYR A 27 12.55 -23.83 -10.26
N LEU A 28 12.41 -23.35 -11.49
CA LEU A 28 11.10 -23.03 -12.08
C LEU A 28 10.22 -24.28 -12.26
N LEU A 29 10.82 -25.42 -12.59
CA LEU A 29 10.05 -26.65 -12.72
C LEU A 29 9.51 -27.14 -11.36
N ALA A 30 10.33 -27.07 -10.31
CA ALA A 30 9.88 -27.38 -8.95
C ALA A 30 8.74 -26.45 -8.51
N LYS A 31 8.78 -25.19 -8.96
CA LYS A 31 7.70 -24.23 -8.77
C LYS A 31 6.39 -24.61 -9.41
N LEU A 32 6.41 -24.90 -10.70
CA LEU A 32 5.23 -25.39 -11.41
C LEU A 32 4.68 -26.66 -10.76
N GLN A 33 5.57 -27.57 -10.35
CA GLN A 33 5.18 -28.81 -9.67
C GLN A 33 4.56 -28.57 -8.28
N LYS A 34 4.97 -27.57 -7.51
CA LYS A 34 4.35 -27.28 -6.20
C LYS A 34 2.92 -26.76 -6.39
N VAL A 35 2.71 -25.86 -7.34
CA VAL A 35 1.37 -25.37 -7.73
C VAL A 35 0.49 -26.55 -8.15
N GLN A 36 1.01 -27.43 -9.00
CA GLN A 36 0.31 -28.65 -9.41
C GLN A 36 0.05 -29.59 -8.23
N ASN A 37 1.05 -29.91 -7.40
CA ASN A 37 0.99 -30.97 -6.38
C ASN A 37 0.24 -30.60 -5.08
N ASN A 38 -0.23 -29.37 -4.88
CA ASN A 38 -1.12 -29.02 -3.75
C ASN A 38 -2.48 -29.78 -3.76
N HIS A 39 -2.65 -30.74 -4.68
CA HIS A 39 -3.70 -31.73 -4.83
C HIS A 39 -4.19 -32.56 -3.61
N SER A 40 -3.63 -32.54 -2.39
CA SER A 40 -3.85 -33.70 -1.48
C SER A 40 -3.94 -33.55 0.05
N SER A 41 -3.94 -32.35 0.59
CA SER A 41 -4.45 -32.06 1.94
C SER A 41 -4.81 -30.58 1.88
N HIS A 42 -6.03 -30.13 2.17
CA HIS A 42 -6.34 -29.62 3.49
C HIS A 42 -7.84 -29.69 3.75
N ARG A 43 -8.20 -30.47 4.77
CA ARG A 43 -9.50 -30.36 5.41
C ARG A 43 -9.56 -29.03 6.17
N ALA A 44 -10.51 -28.19 5.78
CA ALA A 44 -11.28 -27.25 6.61
C ALA A 44 -10.59 -26.16 7.47
N HIS A 45 -9.25 -26.08 7.61
CA HIS A 45 -8.64 -25.10 8.54
C HIS A 45 -7.31 -24.46 8.12
N HIS A 46 -6.84 -24.64 6.88
CA HIS A 46 -5.71 -23.87 6.36
C HIS A 46 -6.19 -22.95 5.23
N HIS A 47 -5.98 -21.65 5.41
CA HIS A 47 -6.20 -20.63 4.40
C HIS A 47 -5.10 -20.74 3.36
N ASP A 48 -5.24 -21.68 2.42
CA ASP A 48 -4.37 -21.73 1.24
C ASP A 48 -4.74 -20.52 0.37
N THR A 49 -3.77 -19.64 0.17
CA THR A 49 -3.96 -18.41 -0.60
C THR A 49 -4.21 -18.76 -2.06
N ARG A 50 -5.26 -18.18 -2.63
CA ARG A 50 -5.67 -18.36 -4.02
C ARG A 50 -4.83 -17.42 -4.86
N HIS A 51 -4.25 -17.93 -5.94
CA HIS A 51 -3.32 -17.15 -6.73
C HIS A 51 -3.75 -17.09 -8.20
N CYS A 52 -3.61 -15.90 -8.76
CA CYS A 52 -3.44 -15.72 -10.19
C CYS A 52 -2.19 -16.51 -10.61
N GLY A 53 -2.29 -17.31 -11.67
CA GLY A 53 -1.13 -18.08 -12.14
C GLY A 53 -0.17 -17.26 -13.00
N THR A 54 -0.59 -16.08 -13.47
CA THR A 54 0.15 -15.20 -14.38
C THR A 54 1.59 -14.93 -13.95
N PRO A 55 1.93 -14.63 -12.68
CA PRO A 55 3.31 -14.39 -12.25
C PRO A 55 4.30 -15.49 -12.62
N LEU A 56 3.91 -16.75 -12.39
CA LEU A 56 4.77 -17.90 -12.62
C LEU A 56 5.02 -18.10 -14.12
N TYR A 57 3.98 -17.98 -14.95
CA TYR A 57 4.11 -18.06 -16.40
C TYR A 57 4.87 -16.88 -16.99
N LEU A 58 4.68 -15.67 -16.44
CA LEU A 58 5.40 -14.47 -16.82
C LEU A 58 6.89 -14.57 -16.46
N GLU A 59 7.24 -15.12 -15.29
CA GLU A 59 8.63 -15.38 -14.90
C GLU A 59 9.29 -16.34 -15.90
N ALA A 60 8.61 -17.42 -16.27
CA ALA A 60 9.11 -18.36 -17.27
C ALA A 60 9.26 -17.70 -18.66
N HIS A 61 8.27 -16.91 -19.09
CA HIS A 61 8.29 -16.21 -20.38
C HIS A 61 9.42 -15.18 -20.48
N ARG A 62 9.62 -14.35 -19.44
CA ARG A 62 10.74 -13.38 -19.35
C ARG A 62 12.12 -14.04 -19.37
N ASN A 63 12.20 -15.29 -18.93
CA ASN A 63 13.46 -16.03 -18.81
C ASN A 63 13.56 -17.20 -19.81
N TRP A 64 12.73 -17.24 -20.85
CA TRP A 64 12.55 -18.40 -21.72
C TRP A 64 13.86 -18.98 -22.27
N ASP A 65 14.76 -18.10 -22.73
CA ASP A 65 16.07 -18.49 -23.30
C ASP A 65 17.05 -19.04 -22.27
N ARG A 66 16.83 -18.76 -20.97
CA ARG A 66 17.61 -19.35 -19.86
C ARG A 66 17.14 -20.77 -19.54
N LEU A 67 15.93 -21.15 -19.95
CA LEU A 67 15.33 -22.43 -19.58
C LEU A 67 15.82 -23.57 -20.48
N ASN A 68 16.03 -24.73 -19.89
CA ASN A 68 16.28 -25.95 -20.63
C ASN A 68 15.00 -26.48 -21.31
N ALA A 69 15.18 -27.34 -22.32
CA ALA A 69 14.07 -27.82 -23.16
C ALA A 69 12.96 -28.54 -22.38
N LYS A 70 13.31 -29.21 -21.27
CA LYS A 70 12.34 -29.87 -20.40
C LYS A 70 11.43 -28.85 -19.71
N THR A 71 12.02 -27.77 -19.21
CA THR A 71 11.29 -26.72 -18.49
C THR A 71 10.48 -25.89 -19.47
N GLN A 72 11.03 -25.51 -20.63
CA GLN A 72 10.28 -24.88 -21.71
C GLN A 72 9.03 -25.70 -22.08
N ALA A 73 9.18 -27.01 -22.31
CA ALA A 73 8.04 -27.87 -22.63
C ALA A 73 6.97 -27.95 -21.52
N ALA A 74 7.36 -27.79 -20.25
CA ALA A 74 6.43 -27.79 -19.12
C ALA A 74 5.61 -26.49 -19.02
N PHE A 75 6.16 -25.37 -19.48
CA PHE A 75 5.50 -24.06 -19.47
C PHE A 75 4.78 -23.74 -20.78
N SER A 76 5.15 -24.37 -21.91
CA SER A 76 4.49 -24.16 -23.20
C SER A 76 2.98 -24.43 -23.16
N THR A 77 2.52 -25.41 -22.38
CA THR A 77 1.09 -25.77 -22.30
C THR A 77 0.20 -24.65 -21.77
N SER A 78 0.76 -23.68 -21.06
CA SER A 78 0.03 -22.54 -20.49
C SER A 78 0.40 -21.21 -21.14
N ALA A 79 1.46 -21.18 -21.94
CA ALA A 79 1.86 -20.01 -22.73
C ALA A 79 1.27 -20.02 -24.14
N ASP A 80 1.00 -21.20 -24.70
CA ASP A 80 0.34 -21.37 -25.99
C ASP A 80 -1.18 -21.36 -25.83
N ARG A 81 -1.88 -20.83 -26.85
CA ARG A 81 -3.34 -20.92 -26.93
C ARG A 81 -3.80 -22.37 -26.84
N HIS A 82 -4.72 -22.66 -25.92
CA HIS A 82 -5.15 -24.02 -25.65
C HIS A 82 -5.86 -24.66 -26.85
N THR A 83 -5.70 -25.97 -26.99
CA THR A 83 -6.33 -26.75 -28.08
C THR A 83 -7.23 -27.84 -27.52
N TYR A 84 -8.37 -28.05 -28.18
CA TYR A 84 -9.39 -28.99 -27.75
C TYR A 84 -9.57 -30.11 -28.76
N ASP A 85 -9.95 -31.29 -28.28
CA ASP A 85 -10.38 -32.40 -29.15
C ASP A 85 -11.70 -32.09 -29.88
N SER A 86 -12.58 -31.27 -29.27
CA SER A 86 -13.88 -30.89 -29.81
C SER A 86 -14.23 -29.44 -29.42
N PRO A 87 -13.55 -28.46 -30.05
CA PRO A 87 -13.70 -27.06 -29.69
C PRO A 87 -15.09 -26.53 -30.05
N LYS A 88 -15.62 -25.70 -29.16
CA LYS A 88 -16.76 -24.82 -29.36
C LYS A 88 -16.30 -23.39 -29.13
N VAL A 89 -16.92 -22.46 -29.86
CA VAL A 89 -16.62 -21.03 -29.77
C VAL A 89 -17.91 -20.27 -29.53
N TYR A 90 -17.88 -19.35 -28.57
CA TYR A 90 -18.96 -18.40 -28.31
C TYR A 90 -18.43 -16.97 -28.44
N GLU A 91 -19.15 -16.15 -29.19
CA GLU A 91 -18.83 -14.74 -29.41
C GLU A 91 -19.67 -13.89 -28.45
N SER A 92 -19.06 -13.38 -27.38
CA SER A 92 -19.71 -12.40 -26.50
C SER A 92 -19.66 -11.00 -27.13
N GLN A 93 -20.11 -9.97 -26.41
CA GLN A 93 -20.02 -8.61 -26.92
C GLN A 93 -18.55 -8.19 -27.15
N TYR A 94 -17.66 -8.53 -26.22
CA TYR A 94 -16.26 -8.06 -26.22
C TYR A 94 -15.22 -9.17 -26.35
N PHE A 95 -15.57 -10.44 -26.19
CA PHE A 95 -14.63 -11.57 -26.19
C PHE A 95 -15.00 -12.68 -27.18
N THR A 96 -13.99 -13.46 -27.55
CA THR A 96 -14.15 -14.79 -28.18
C THR A 96 -13.83 -15.85 -27.12
N ILE A 97 -14.82 -16.68 -26.77
CA ILE A 97 -14.72 -17.68 -25.70
C ILE A 97 -14.60 -19.07 -26.32
N HIS A 98 -13.50 -19.76 -26.02
CA HIS A 98 -13.19 -21.12 -26.46
C HIS A 98 -13.42 -22.12 -25.34
N TYR A 99 -14.13 -23.21 -25.63
CA TYR A 99 -14.44 -24.24 -24.63
C TYR A 99 -14.72 -25.60 -25.28
N THR A 100 -14.92 -26.63 -24.47
CA THR A 100 -15.44 -27.93 -24.88
C THR A 100 -16.48 -28.42 -23.87
N THR A 101 -17.37 -29.31 -24.30
CA THR A 101 -18.33 -30.00 -23.40
C THR A 101 -18.01 -31.50 -23.29
N THR A 102 -16.80 -31.90 -23.67
CA THR A 102 -16.32 -33.29 -23.66
C THR A 102 -14.85 -33.36 -23.27
N GLY A 103 -14.45 -34.49 -22.65
CA GLY A 103 -13.08 -34.69 -22.20
C GLY A 103 -12.82 -34.12 -20.80
N SER A 104 -11.54 -34.04 -20.41
CA SER A 104 -11.13 -33.48 -19.12
C SER A 104 -11.37 -31.98 -19.00
N ASP A 105 -11.37 -31.27 -20.13
CA ASP A 105 -11.50 -29.81 -20.20
C ASP A 105 -12.96 -29.36 -20.30
N ALA A 106 -13.89 -30.29 -20.19
CA ALA A 106 -15.31 -30.03 -20.37
C ALA A 106 -15.83 -29.08 -19.29
N VAL A 107 -16.57 -28.05 -19.69
CA VAL A 107 -17.50 -27.35 -18.80
C VAL A 107 -18.75 -28.21 -18.58
N ASP A 108 -19.50 -27.95 -17.50
CA ASP A 108 -20.84 -28.54 -17.34
C ASP A 108 -21.70 -28.19 -18.57
N ALA A 109 -22.29 -29.19 -19.20
CA ALA A 109 -23.10 -29.04 -20.41
C ALA A 109 -24.56 -28.61 -20.12
N THR A 110 -24.89 -28.33 -18.86
CA THR A 110 -26.20 -27.83 -18.46
C THR A 110 -26.51 -26.51 -19.17
N ASP A 111 -27.66 -26.48 -19.85
CA ASP A 111 -28.24 -25.32 -20.54
C ASP A 111 -29.73 -25.26 -20.15
N GLN A 112 -30.04 -24.51 -19.09
CA GLN A 112 -31.41 -24.43 -18.57
C GLN A 112 -32.31 -23.56 -19.45
N ASN A 113 -31.73 -22.60 -20.17
CA ASN A 113 -32.46 -21.64 -20.98
C ASN A 113 -32.72 -22.13 -22.43
N ASN A 114 -32.09 -23.24 -22.83
CA ASN A 114 -32.14 -23.90 -24.14
C ASN A 114 -31.69 -23.00 -25.29
N ASN A 115 -30.61 -22.23 -25.12
CA ASN A 115 -29.99 -21.41 -26.16
C ASN A 115 -28.84 -22.13 -26.90
N ASP A 116 -28.61 -23.41 -26.62
CA ASP A 116 -27.52 -24.26 -27.13
C ASP A 116 -26.12 -23.87 -26.59
N ILE A 117 -26.05 -23.01 -25.57
CA ILE A 117 -24.84 -22.58 -24.88
C ILE A 117 -24.93 -23.02 -23.41
N PRO A 118 -23.89 -23.64 -22.84
CA PRO A 118 -23.94 -23.98 -21.42
C PRO A 118 -24.09 -22.75 -20.53
N ASP A 119 -24.86 -22.87 -19.44
CA ASP A 119 -25.12 -21.77 -18.50
C ASP A 119 -23.80 -21.18 -17.94
N TYR A 120 -22.77 -22.02 -17.76
CA TYR A 120 -21.42 -21.59 -17.36
C TYR A 120 -20.79 -20.60 -18.36
N ILE A 121 -20.94 -20.86 -19.67
CA ILE A 121 -20.40 -20.01 -20.74
C ILE A 121 -21.20 -18.70 -20.82
N ASP A 122 -22.52 -18.76 -20.65
CA ASP A 122 -23.37 -17.56 -20.55
C ASP A 122 -22.94 -16.68 -19.36
N LEU A 123 -22.59 -17.29 -18.23
CA LEU A 123 -22.11 -16.60 -17.03
C LEU A 123 -20.74 -15.95 -17.26
N VAL A 124 -19.78 -16.69 -17.83
CA VAL A 124 -18.45 -16.15 -18.18
C VAL A 124 -18.59 -14.95 -19.12
N ALA A 125 -19.38 -15.08 -20.19
CA ALA A 125 -19.61 -14.00 -21.16
C ALA A 125 -20.23 -12.76 -20.50
N THR A 126 -21.24 -12.96 -19.64
CA THR A 126 -21.92 -11.86 -18.95
C THR A 126 -20.97 -11.10 -18.02
N ILE A 127 -20.16 -11.83 -17.24
CA ILE A 127 -19.22 -11.23 -16.29
C ILE A 127 -18.07 -10.54 -17.04
N SER A 128 -17.45 -11.21 -18.02
CA SER A 128 -16.31 -10.65 -18.75
C SER A 128 -16.70 -9.39 -19.53
N ASP A 129 -17.86 -9.40 -20.20
CA ASP A 129 -18.38 -8.22 -20.91
C ASP A 129 -18.67 -7.05 -19.94
N ASN A 130 -19.14 -7.36 -18.72
CA ASN A 130 -19.37 -6.34 -17.69
C ASN A 130 -18.06 -5.73 -17.18
N VAL A 131 -17.05 -6.55 -16.86
CA VAL A 131 -15.72 -6.07 -16.44
C VAL A 131 -15.10 -5.21 -17.54
N PHE A 132 -15.13 -5.69 -18.79
CA PHE A 132 -14.62 -4.94 -19.95
C PHE A 132 -15.32 -3.59 -20.12
N LYS A 133 -16.64 -3.56 -19.98
CA LYS A 133 -17.39 -2.30 -20.04
C LYS A 133 -16.93 -1.34 -18.93
N ILE A 134 -16.80 -1.79 -17.69
CA ILE A 134 -16.41 -0.94 -16.57
C ILE A 134 -15.01 -0.34 -16.81
N ASP A 135 -14.03 -1.17 -17.17
CA ASP A 135 -12.65 -0.70 -17.30
C ASP A 135 -12.41 0.10 -18.58
N ILE A 136 -12.84 -0.41 -19.72
CA ILE A 136 -12.56 0.23 -21.00
C ILE A 136 -13.56 1.36 -21.28
N GLN A 137 -14.87 1.13 -21.10
CA GLN A 137 -15.88 2.13 -21.50
C GLN A 137 -16.11 3.18 -20.42
N ASP A 138 -16.25 2.77 -19.16
CA ASP A 138 -16.62 3.69 -18.08
C ASP A 138 -15.39 4.37 -17.46
N ARG A 139 -14.26 3.67 -17.31
CA ARG A 139 -13.01 4.19 -16.74
C ARG A 139 -11.98 4.61 -17.78
N GLY A 140 -12.16 4.20 -19.04
CA GLY A 140 -11.40 4.69 -20.17
C GLY A 140 -9.99 4.12 -20.29
N PHE A 141 -9.69 2.96 -19.70
CA PHE A 141 -8.46 2.24 -20.03
C PHE A 141 -8.41 1.91 -21.53
N ASN A 142 -7.21 1.85 -22.08
CA ASN A 142 -7.03 1.32 -23.43
C ASN A 142 -7.43 -0.15 -23.46
N ALA A 143 -8.16 -0.54 -24.51
CA ALA A 143 -8.49 -1.95 -24.72
C ALA A 143 -7.21 -2.76 -24.99
N PRO A 144 -7.17 -4.04 -24.58
CA PRO A 144 -6.09 -4.95 -24.95
C PRO A 144 -5.90 -4.96 -26.48
N PRO A 145 -4.66 -5.07 -26.98
CA PRO A 145 -4.40 -5.04 -28.42
C PRO A 145 -5.06 -6.23 -29.14
N ALA A 146 -5.61 -5.97 -30.32
CA ALA A 146 -6.11 -7.03 -31.20
C ALA A 146 -4.96 -7.93 -31.68
N ASP A 147 -5.24 -9.22 -31.80
CA ASP A 147 -4.27 -10.25 -32.15
C ASP A 147 -4.21 -10.59 -33.65
N SER A 148 -4.84 -9.75 -34.48
CA SER A 148 -4.94 -9.92 -35.94
C SER A 148 -5.69 -11.18 -36.39
N GLY A 149 -6.73 -11.58 -35.66
CA GLY A 149 -7.64 -12.67 -36.03
C GLY A 149 -7.17 -14.03 -35.54
N LEU A 150 -6.17 -14.09 -34.66
CA LEU A 150 -5.85 -15.32 -33.95
C LEU A 150 -7.05 -15.69 -33.07
N GLY A 151 -7.26 -16.97 -32.78
CA GLY A 151 -8.47 -17.39 -32.04
C GLY A 151 -9.78 -17.24 -32.85
N GLY A 152 -9.75 -16.64 -34.04
CA GLY A 152 -10.88 -16.60 -34.97
C GLY A 152 -11.61 -15.26 -35.07
N SER A 153 -11.26 -14.28 -34.24
CA SER A 153 -11.76 -12.90 -34.34
C SER A 153 -10.68 -11.90 -33.87
N ASP A 154 -10.90 -10.59 -34.01
CA ASP A 154 -9.97 -9.56 -33.48
C ASP A 154 -10.27 -9.22 -32.00
N LYS A 155 -11.24 -9.90 -31.36
CA LYS A 155 -11.57 -9.71 -29.95
C LYS A 155 -10.58 -10.47 -29.06
N PRO A 156 -10.32 -10.00 -27.83
CA PRO A 156 -9.57 -10.77 -26.86
C PRO A 156 -10.16 -12.17 -26.63
N ASP A 157 -9.29 -13.17 -26.55
CA ASP A 157 -9.69 -14.57 -26.35
C ASP A 157 -9.71 -14.98 -24.86
N ILE A 158 -10.69 -15.82 -24.53
CA ILE A 158 -10.78 -16.55 -23.27
C ILE A 158 -10.80 -18.05 -23.59
N TYR A 159 -9.80 -18.79 -23.13
CA TYR A 159 -9.74 -20.26 -23.22
C TYR A 159 -10.16 -20.89 -21.91
N ILE A 160 -11.22 -21.70 -21.93
CA ILE A 160 -11.75 -22.39 -20.75
C ILE A 160 -11.35 -23.86 -20.80
N TYR A 161 -10.61 -24.32 -19.80
CA TYR A 161 -10.18 -25.72 -19.68
C TYR A 161 -9.82 -26.09 -18.24
N ASN A 162 -9.45 -27.35 -18.02
CA ASN A 162 -9.07 -27.81 -16.69
C ASN A 162 -7.65 -27.33 -16.31
N LEU A 163 -7.56 -26.13 -15.74
CA LEU A 163 -6.33 -25.56 -15.21
C LEU A 163 -5.79 -26.35 -14.00
N GLU A 164 -4.51 -26.14 -13.69
CA GLU A 164 -3.85 -26.68 -12.49
C GLU A 164 -4.61 -26.32 -11.21
N THR A 165 -4.73 -27.26 -10.27
CA THR A 165 -5.42 -27.01 -8.98
C THR A 165 -4.85 -25.78 -8.26
N GLY A 166 -5.73 -24.98 -7.65
CA GLY A 166 -5.34 -23.78 -6.91
C GLY A 166 -5.19 -22.51 -7.77
N VAL A 167 -5.16 -22.64 -9.11
CA VAL A 167 -5.08 -21.49 -10.03
C VAL A 167 -6.48 -21.03 -10.44
N TYR A 168 -6.76 -19.73 -10.25
CA TYR A 168 -8.03 -19.10 -10.62
C TYR A 168 -8.13 -18.85 -12.13
N GLY A 169 -7.09 -18.26 -12.68
CA GLY A 169 -6.93 -17.92 -14.08
C GLY A 169 -5.48 -17.57 -14.38
N THR A 170 -5.21 -17.34 -15.65
CA THR A 170 -3.92 -16.81 -16.11
C THR A 170 -4.12 -15.92 -17.33
N VAL A 171 -3.16 -15.02 -17.57
CA VAL A 171 -3.00 -14.32 -18.84
C VAL A 171 -1.64 -14.63 -19.42
N ALA A 172 -1.61 -15.09 -20.66
CA ALA A 172 -0.40 -15.36 -21.41
C ALA A 172 -0.14 -14.22 -22.41
N PRO A 173 0.96 -13.46 -22.27
CA PRO A 173 1.40 -12.52 -23.30
C PRO A 173 1.97 -13.28 -24.51
N GLU A 174 1.74 -12.76 -25.72
CA GLU A 174 2.08 -13.49 -26.96
C GLU A 174 3.02 -12.70 -27.87
N ASN A 175 2.53 -11.65 -28.54
CA ASN A 175 3.28 -10.95 -29.57
C ASN A 175 3.61 -9.53 -29.13
N ASN A 176 4.89 -9.18 -29.17
CA ASN A 176 5.33 -7.79 -28.98
C ASN A 176 4.94 -6.96 -30.21
N LEU A 177 3.99 -6.04 -30.03
CA LEU A 177 3.59 -5.07 -31.04
C LEU A 177 4.46 -3.81 -31.02
N GLY A 178 5.14 -3.56 -29.91
CA GLY A 178 5.78 -2.28 -29.59
C GLY A 178 4.73 -1.22 -29.27
N ASP A 179 3.98 -0.80 -30.28
CA ASP A 179 2.97 0.28 -30.25
C ASP A 179 1.56 -0.28 -30.48
N ASN A 180 0.61 0.03 -29.59
CA ASN A 180 -0.78 -0.38 -29.76
C ASN A 180 -1.49 0.64 -30.66
N SER A 181 -1.44 0.41 -31.97
CA SER A 181 -2.01 1.32 -32.97
C SER A 181 -3.51 1.63 -32.82
N ALA A 182 -4.23 0.92 -31.95
CA ALA A 182 -5.63 1.18 -31.62
C ALA A 182 -5.83 2.28 -30.56
N THR A 183 -4.75 2.80 -29.95
CA THR A 183 -4.81 3.80 -28.88
C THR A 183 -4.29 5.17 -29.35
N THR A 184 -4.43 6.19 -28.51
CA THR A 184 -3.94 7.55 -28.80
C THR A 184 -2.56 7.85 -28.21
N ILE A 185 -2.05 6.96 -27.36
CA ILE A 185 -0.69 7.05 -26.80
C ILE A 185 0.23 6.15 -27.63
N VAL A 186 1.55 6.31 -27.48
CA VAL A 186 2.51 5.49 -28.22
C VAL A 186 3.23 4.59 -27.24
N GLU A 187 2.80 3.34 -27.17
CA GLU A 187 3.44 2.32 -26.33
C GLU A 187 4.82 1.93 -26.89
N LYS A 188 5.67 1.38 -26.02
CA LYS A 188 7.01 0.88 -26.39
C LYS A 188 7.16 -0.63 -26.30
N ALA A 189 6.30 -1.28 -25.51
CA ALA A 189 6.31 -2.70 -25.30
C ALA A 189 4.87 -3.20 -25.08
N SER A 190 3.95 -2.82 -25.97
CA SER A 190 2.60 -3.37 -25.99
C SER A 190 2.60 -4.81 -26.51
N TYR A 191 1.86 -5.70 -25.84
CA TYR A 191 1.76 -7.12 -26.20
C TYR A 191 0.30 -7.54 -26.39
N THR A 192 0.05 -8.37 -27.40
CA THR A 192 -1.20 -9.16 -27.44
C THR A 192 -1.16 -10.19 -26.31
N SER A 193 -2.33 -10.61 -25.85
CA SER A 193 -2.45 -11.65 -24.82
C SER A 193 -3.76 -12.42 -24.94
N HIS A 194 -3.81 -13.61 -24.36
CA HIS A 194 -5.05 -14.36 -24.17
C HIS A 194 -5.22 -14.75 -22.70
N MET A 195 -6.46 -14.90 -22.28
CA MET A 195 -6.82 -15.30 -20.92
C MET A 195 -7.16 -16.80 -20.88
N ASN A 196 -6.78 -17.47 -19.81
CA ASN A 196 -7.14 -18.84 -19.52
C ASN A 196 -7.95 -18.91 -18.22
N LEU A 197 -9.10 -19.59 -18.25
CA LEU A 197 -9.97 -19.79 -17.09
C LEU A 197 -10.20 -21.28 -16.84
N ARG A 198 -10.51 -21.60 -15.58
CA ARG A 198 -10.93 -22.96 -15.22
C ARG A 198 -12.25 -23.30 -15.91
N ASN A 199 -12.47 -24.58 -16.14
CA ASN A 199 -13.76 -25.11 -16.58
C ASN A 199 -14.81 -25.25 -15.46
N ASN A 200 -14.44 -25.06 -14.19
CA ASN A 200 -15.30 -24.93 -13.01
C ASN A 200 -14.50 -24.42 -11.79
N TYR A 201 -15.20 -23.98 -10.75
CA TYR A 201 -14.60 -23.55 -9.47
C TYR A 201 -15.08 -24.36 -8.25
N GLU A 202 -15.46 -25.64 -8.42
CA GLU A 202 -16.05 -26.45 -7.33
C GLU A 202 -15.13 -26.66 -6.11
N ASP A 203 -13.82 -26.68 -6.33
CA ASP A 203 -12.80 -26.89 -5.29
C ASP A 203 -12.39 -25.61 -4.55
N PHE A 204 -13.06 -24.48 -4.83
CA PHE A 204 -12.76 -23.19 -4.23
C PHE A 204 -13.87 -22.73 -3.29
N ASN A 205 -13.51 -21.95 -2.27
CA ASN A 205 -14.50 -21.31 -1.43
C ASN A 205 -15.25 -20.22 -2.23
N GLY A 206 -16.44 -19.86 -1.77
CA GLY A 206 -17.32 -18.95 -2.50
C GLY A 206 -18.15 -19.68 -3.56
N THR A 207 -19.06 -18.94 -4.19
CA THR A 207 -19.84 -19.44 -5.32
C THR A 207 -19.03 -19.34 -6.61
N GLU A 208 -19.39 -20.14 -7.61
CA GLU A 208 -18.78 -20.08 -8.94
C GLU A 208 -18.87 -18.68 -9.56
N GLU A 209 -19.99 -17.99 -9.38
CA GLU A 209 -20.17 -16.61 -9.82
C GLU A 209 -19.21 -15.63 -9.12
N GLU A 210 -19.03 -15.75 -7.81
CA GLU A 210 -18.10 -14.89 -7.05
C GLU A 210 -16.66 -15.11 -7.50
N ASN A 211 -16.25 -16.36 -7.70
CA ASN A 211 -14.91 -16.72 -8.15
C ASN A 211 -14.65 -16.24 -9.58
N LEU A 212 -15.63 -16.37 -10.48
CA LEU A 212 -15.54 -15.81 -11.84
C LEU A 212 -15.44 -14.29 -11.83
N LYS A 213 -16.20 -13.60 -10.98
CA LYS A 213 -16.15 -12.13 -10.86
C LYS A 213 -14.77 -11.64 -10.50
N VAL A 214 -14.18 -12.16 -9.43
CA VAL A 214 -12.84 -11.73 -8.99
C VAL A 214 -11.77 -12.15 -10.01
N THR A 215 -11.84 -13.37 -10.56
CA THR A 215 -10.88 -13.83 -11.58
C THR A 215 -10.93 -12.94 -12.83
N LEU A 216 -12.11 -12.68 -13.38
CA LEU A 216 -12.23 -11.89 -14.61
C LEU A 216 -11.82 -10.43 -14.40
N ALA A 217 -12.06 -9.86 -13.23
CA ALA A 217 -11.53 -8.54 -12.88
C ALA A 217 -10.00 -8.52 -12.82
N HIS A 218 -9.41 -9.52 -12.15
CA HIS A 218 -7.97 -9.66 -11.99
C HIS A 218 -7.27 -9.91 -13.34
N GLU A 219 -7.71 -10.92 -14.08
CA GLU A 219 -7.02 -11.33 -15.31
C GLU A 219 -7.23 -10.29 -16.42
N LEU A 220 -8.39 -9.62 -16.53
CA LEU A 220 -8.54 -8.55 -17.50
C LEU A 220 -7.59 -7.38 -17.19
N SER A 221 -7.30 -7.11 -15.91
CA SER A 221 -6.28 -6.14 -15.52
C SER A 221 -4.94 -6.44 -16.19
N HIS A 222 -4.47 -7.69 -16.16
CA HIS A 222 -3.21 -8.07 -16.81
C HIS A 222 -3.26 -7.91 -18.33
N MET A 223 -4.36 -8.25 -18.99
CA MET A 223 -4.49 -8.02 -20.44
C MET A 223 -4.39 -6.54 -20.79
N ILE A 224 -4.99 -5.67 -19.99
CA ILE A 224 -4.87 -4.21 -20.11
C ILE A 224 -3.41 -3.81 -19.87
N ASP A 225 -2.79 -4.27 -18.78
CA ASP A 225 -1.42 -3.91 -18.41
C ASP A 225 -0.41 -4.30 -19.49
N PHE A 226 -0.51 -5.51 -20.06
CA PHE A 226 0.31 -5.94 -21.19
C PHE A 226 0.05 -5.12 -22.46
N GLY A 227 -1.18 -4.63 -22.63
CA GLY A 227 -1.53 -3.69 -23.68
C GLY A 227 -0.84 -2.34 -23.55
N TYR A 228 -0.59 -1.87 -22.33
CA TYR A 228 0.16 -0.63 -22.05
C TYR A 228 1.68 -0.85 -22.07
N ASN A 229 2.16 -1.81 -21.28
CA ASN A 229 3.58 -2.14 -21.19
C ASN A 229 3.81 -3.51 -20.54
N TYR A 230 4.30 -4.47 -21.32
CA TYR A 230 4.72 -5.79 -20.83
C TYR A 230 5.82 -5.74 -19.75
N ASN A 231 6.63 -4.68 -19.71
CA ASN A 231 7.76 -4.58 -18.79
C ASN A 231 7.36 -4.19 -17.38
N PHE A 232 6.09 -3.83 -17.11
CA PHE A 232 5.66 -3.48 -15.76
C PHE A 232 6.11 -4.51 -14.72
N PRO A 233 6.56 -4.06 -13.52
CA PRO A 233 7.08 -4.97 -12.52
C PRO A 233 5.96 -5.89 -12.01
N THR A 234 6.26 -7.17 -11.80
CA THR A 234 5.23 -8.17 -11.47
C THR A 234 4.45 -7.81 -10.20
N TRP A 235 5.11 -7.26 -9.18
CA TRP A 235 4.42 -6.82 -7.97
C TRP A 235 3.31 -5.80 -8.25
N PHE A 236 3.54 -4.87 -9.18
CA PHE A 236 2.58 -3.85 -9.56
C PHE A 236 1.39 -4.47 -10.29
N LEU A 237 1.66 -5.43 -11.19
CA LEU A 237 0.62 -6.15 -11.93
C LEU A 237 -0.34 -6.88 -10.98
N GLU A 238 0.19 -7.64 -10.02
CA GLU A 238 -0.64 -8.40 -9.07
C GLU A 238 -1.34 -7.50 -8.05
N ALA A 239 -0.65 -6.47 -7.55
CA ALA A 239 -1.23 -5.49 -6.64
C ALA A 239 -2.40 -4.75 -7.31
N LYS A 240 -2.25 -4.38 -8.58
CA LYS A 240 -3.31 -3.77 -9.38
C LYS A 240 -4.43 -4.77 -9.66
N GLY A 241 -4.13 -6.01 -10.05
CA GLY A 241 -5.13 -7.06 -10.29
C GLY A 241 -6.00 -7.32 -9.06
N ALA A 242 -5.39 -7.48 -7.88
CA ALA A 242 -6.10 -7.66 -6.61
C ALA A 242 -6.88 -6.40 -6.17
N TRP A 243 -6.43 -5.21 -6.58
CA TRP A 243 -7.18 -3.97 -6.39
C TRP A 243 -8.39 -3.88 -7.33
N GLU A 244 -8.28 -4.34 -8.57
CA GLU A 244 -9.38 -4.36 -9.54
C GLU A 244 -10.54 -5.26 -9.09
N GLU A 245 -10.24 -6.39 -8.45
CA GLU A 245 -11.25 -7.24 -7.80
C GLU A 245 -12.16 -6.41 -6.86
N LYS A 246 -11.53 -5.63 -5.96
CA LYS A 246 -12.23 -4.77 -5.01
C LYS A 246 -12.92 -3.60 -5.68
N ARG A 247 -12.28 -3.02 -6.69
CA ARG A 247 -12.75 -1.80 -7.36
C ARG A 247 -14.02 -2.06 -8.18
N ILE A 248 -14.12 -3.23 -8.79
CA ILE A 248 -15.26 -3.65 -9.62
C ILE A 248 -16.33 -4.33 -8.76
N TYR A 249 -15.94 -5.16 -7.78
CA TYR A 249 -16.85 -5.91 -6.92
C TYR A 249 -16.65 -5.59 -5.43
N PRO A 250 -17.02 -4.39 -4.96
CA PRO A 250 -16.72 -3.91 -3.60
C PRO A 250 -17.37 -4.72 -2.47
N ASP A 251 -18.42 -5.48 -2.78
CA ASP A 251 -19.12 -6.35 -1.83
C ASP A 251 -18.44 -7.71 -1.63
N LEU A 252 -17.55 -8.11 -2.54
CA LEU A 252 -16.74 -9.32 -2.40
C LEU A 252 -15.50 -9.02 -1.55
N THR A 253 -15.02 -10.06 -0.86
CA THR A 253 -13.91 -9.97 0.09
C THR A 253 -12.82 -10.99 -0.20
N ASP A 254 -12.73 -11.47 -1.45
CA ASP A 254 -11.75 -12.52 -1.80
C ASP A 254 -10.32 -12.04 -1.56
N ASN A 255 -10.02 -10.82 -2.00
CA ASN A 255 -8.73 -10.16 -1.78
C ASN A 255 -8.35 -9.93 -0.31
N PHE A 256 -9.25 -10.18 0.65
CA PHE A 256 -8.90 -10.11 2.09
C PHE A 256 -7.94 -11.23 2.47
N GLN A 257 -7.91 -12.34 1.72
CA GLN A 257 -6.94 -13.41 1.93
C GLN A 257 -5.48 -12.95 1.85
N TYR A 258 -5.23 -11.84 1.14
CA TYR A 258 -3.89 -11.24 1.01
C TYR A 258 -3.50 -10.35 2.19
N LEU A 259 -4.41 -10.07 3.13
CA LEU A 259 -4.11 -9.24 4.30
C LEU A 259 -3.09 -9.90 5.24
N THR A 260 -3.01 -11.23 5.24
CA THR A 260 -2.05 -12.00 6.04
C THR A 260 -0.60 -11.72 5.66
N SER A 261 -0.34 -11.37 4.40
CA SER A 261 1.02 -11.10 3.92
C SER A 261 1.59 -9.81 4.52
N LEU A 262 0.71 -8.88 4.92
CA LEU A 262 1.10 -7.67 5.65
C LEU A 262 1.45 -7.95 7.12
N ALA A 263 1.37 -9.20 7.56
CA ALA A 263 1.82 -9.64 8.88
C ALA A 263 3.34 -9.62 9.08
N LYS A 264 4.13 -9.26 8.08
CA LYS A 264 5.55 -8.92 8.32
C LYS A 264 5.86 -7.65 7.53
N PRO A 265 5.56 -6.47 8.12
CA PRO A 265 5.63 -5.19 7.42
C PRO A 265 7.04 -4.70 7.13
N ASP A 266 8.02 -5.36 7.74
CA ASP A 266 9.46 -5.15 7.66
C ASP A 266 10.09 -5.65 6.35
N TYR A 267 9.31 -6.41 5.56
CA TYR A 267 9.59 -6.66 4.16
C TYR A 267 9.02 -5.58 3.24
N ALA A 268 9.73 -5.30 2.16
CA ALA A 268 9.32 -4.33 1.15
C ALA A 268 7.96 -4.68 0.53
N LEU A 269 7.21 -3.67 0.08
CA LEU A 269 5.96 -3.87 -0.69
C LEU A 269 6.17 -4.70 -1.96
N ASN A 270 7.28 -4.46 -2.63
CA ASN A 270 7.74 -5.19 -3.82
C ASN A 270 8.59 -6.43 -3.46
N TYR A 271 8.72 -6.79 -2.18
CA TYR A 271 9.52 -7.92 -1.77
C TYR A 271 8.89 -9.21 -2.31
N GLY A 272 9.74 -9.98 -2.96
CA GLY A 272 9.38 -11.23 -3.61
C GLY A 272 10.33 -11.44 -4.77
N GLU A 273 11.22 -12.41 -4.62
CA GLU A 273 11.40 -13.32 -5.74
C GLU A 273 10.30 -14.36 -5.55
N TYR A 274 9.58 -14.77 -6.58
CA TYR A 274 8.72 -15.95 -6.44
C TYR A 274 9.68 -17.05 -5.96
N ASN A 275 9.69 -17.51 -4.71
CA ASN A 275 10.73 -18.38 -4.16
C ASN A 275 10.08 -19.38 -3.20
N ILE A 276 10.31 -20.67 -3.42
CA ILE A 276 9.50 -21.74 -2.80
C ILE A 276 10.04 -22.26 -1.48
N ASP A 277 11.28 -21.91 -1.17
CA ASP A 277 11.99 -22.39 0.02
C ASP A 277 11.56 -21.64 1.29
N ASN A 278 10.78 -20.56 1.17
CA ASN A 278 10.14 -19.94 2.31
C ASN A 278 8.71 -20.44 2.46
N GLU A 279 8.43 -21.04 3.63
CA GLU A 279 7.06 -21.26 4.11
C GLU A 279 6.31 -19.92 4.34
N SER A 280 6.98 -18.77 4.14
CA SER A 280 6.31 -17.48 4.01
C SER A 280 5.94 -17.20 2.57
N ASP A 281 4.65 -17.05 2.40
CA ASP A 281 3.88 -16.58 1.26
C ASP A 281 4.39 -15.20 0.72
N GLU A 282 5.57 -15.18 0.08
CA GLU A 282 6.20 -13.93 -0.42
C GLU A 282 5.49 -13.40 -1.67
N ALA A 283 5.00 -14.29 -2.53
CA ALA A 283 4.18 -13.91 -3.68
C ALA A 283 2.87 -13.23 -3.24
N SER A 284 2.26 -13.63 -2.11
CA SER A 284 1.05 -12.98 -1.60
C SER A 284 1.26 -11.53 -1.18
N ARG A 285 2.50 -11.08 -0.94
CA ARG A 285 2.83 -9.66 -0.68
C ARG A 285 2.55 -8.77 -1.87
N TRP A 286 2.84 -9.26 -3.07
CA TRP A 286 2.51 -8.53 -4.29
C TRP A 286 1.01 -8.26 -4.35
N TYR A 287 0.19 -9.27 -4.09
CA TYR A 287 -1.26 -9.09 -4.02
C TYR A 287 -1.64 -8.11 -2.91
N SER A 288 -1.06 -8.22 -1.70
CA SER A 288 -1.39 -7.34 -0.57
C SER A 288 -1.09 -5.86 -0.81
N GLY A 289 -0.23 -5.56 -1.80
CA GLY A 289 -0.04 -4.21 -2.35
C GLY A 289 -1.33 -3.54 -2.84
N TRP A 290 -2.42 -4.30 -3.06
CA TRP A 290 -3.73 -3.72 -3.38
C TRP A 290 -4.20 -2.70 -2.33
N LEU A 291 -3.84 -2.86 -1.05
CA LEU A 291 -4.20 -1.91 0.00
C LEU A 291 -3.44 -0.58 -0.13
N PHE A 292 -2.21 -0.60 -0.66
CA PHE A 292 -1.48 0.64 -0.95
C PHE A 292 -2.25 1.46 -1.98
N PHE A 293 -2.69 0.83 -3.07
CA PHE A 293 -3.52 1.50 -4.07
C PHE A 293 -4.92 1.85 -3.58
N GLN A 294 -5.47 1.06 -2.65
CA GLN A 294 -6.72 1.41 -1.99
C GLN A 294 -6.59 2.68 -1.15
N LEU A 295 -5.46 2.88 -0.47
CA LEU A 295 -5.20 4.11 0.28
C LEU A 295 -5.18 5.33 -0.64
N VAL A 296 -4.46 5.24 -1.76
CA VAL A 296 -4.40 6.29 -2.79
C VAL A 296 -5.80 6.58 -3.33
N TYR A 297 -6.56 5.54 -3.69
CA TYR A 297 -7.94 5.68 -4.16
C TYR A 297 -8.86 6.38 -3.15
N GLU A 298 -8.79 6.00 -1.87
CA GLU A 298 -9.75 6.51 -0.87
C GLU A 298 -9.39 7.88 -0.31
N ASN A 299 -8.11 8.27 -0.31
CA ASN A 299 -7.65 9.49 0.35
C ASN A 299 -7.12 10.55 -0.64
N LEU A 300 -6.63 10.16 -1.83
CA LEU A 300 -5.99 11.08 -2.78
C LEU A 300 -6.76 11.23 -4.10
N GLU A 301 -7.39 10.15 -4.61
CA GLU A 301 -8.14 10.24 -5.86
C GLU A 301 -9.38 11.13 -5.70
N ASP A 302 -9.38 12.26 -6.39
CA ASP A 302 -10.63 12.96 -6.71
C ASP A 302 -11.21 12.40 -8.03
N GLN A 303 -12.53 12.39 -8.14
CA GLN A 303 -13.27 11.80 -9.29
C GLN A 303 -12.94 12.43 -10.65
N THR A 304 -12.01 13.39 -10.72
CA THR A 304 -11.53 14.03 -11.94
C THR A 304 -10.47 13.19 -12.66
N TYR A 305 -9.74 12.33 -11.94
CA TYR A 305 -8.61 11.58 -12.50
C TYR A 305 -8.74 10.08 -12.24
N PRO A 306 -8.95 9.23 -13.25
CA PRO A 306 -8.79 7.78 -13.09
C PRO A 306 -7.30 7.46 -12.88
N PHE A 307 -6.80 7.57 -11.64
CA PHE A 307 -5.37 7.67 -11.36
C PHE A 307 -4.57 6.50 -11.93
N PHE A 308 -5.10 5.27 -11.85
CA PHE A 308 -4.45 4.09 -12.42
C PHE A 308 -4.28 4.17 -13.93
N ARG A 309 -5.28 4.69 -14.65
CA ARG A 309 -5.14 4.90 -16.09
C ARG A 309 -3.99 5.85 -16.38
N LYS A 310 -3.83 6.90 -15.58
CA LYS A 310 -2.73 7.87 -15.73
C LYS A 310 -1.37 7.25 -15.40
N ILE A 311 -1.29 6.42 -14.36
CA ILE A 311 -0.09 5.62 -14.04
C ILE A 311 0.28 4.72 -15.22
N LEU A 312 -0.68 4.01 -15.82
CA LEU A 312 -0.41 3.15 -16.99
C LEU A 312 0.02 3.98 -18.21
N GLU A 313 -0.64 5.12 -18.47
CA GLU A 313 -0.27 6.05 -19.55
C GLU A 313 1.15 6.61 -19.36
N ARG A 314 1.57 6.91 -18.12
CA ARG A 314 2.96 7.28 -17.79
C ARG A 314 3.91 6.13 -18.03
N GLY A 315 3.51 4.96 -17.57
CA GLY A 315 4.30 3.73 -17.58
C GLY A 315 4.58 3.15 -18.96
N VAL A 316 4.01 3.68 -20.05
CA VAL A 316 4.32 3.19 -21.41
C VAL A 316 5.78 3.33 -21.82
N VAL A 317 6.54 4.22 -21.14
CA VAL A 317 7.98 4.40 -21.34
C VAL A 317 8.83 3.65 -20.31
N TYR A 318 8.21 3.01 -19.33
CA TYR A 318 8.90 2.24 -18.30
C TYR A 318 9.71 1.09 -18.93
N THR A 319 10.89 0.87 -18.38
CA THR A 319 11.82 -0.18 -18.80
C THR A 319 12.26 -0.98 -17.58
N SER A 320 12.64 -2.24 -17.76
CA SER A 320 12.99 -3.13 -16.65
C SER A 320 14.25 -2.73 -15.87
N ASP A 321 15.03 -1.77 -16.37
CA ASP A 321 16.19 -1.17 -15.70
C ASP A 321 15.84 0.05 -14.84
N ASP A 322 14.58 0.51 -14.85
CA ASP A 322 14.09 1.50 -13.89
C ASP A 322 13.87 0.81 -12.53
N SER A 323 14.84 1.02 -11.64
CA SER A 323 14.88 0.39 -10.32
C SER A 323 14.11 1.12 -9.22
N GLY A 324 13.60 2.34 -9.49
CA GLY A 324 12.91 3.19 -8.50
C GLY A 324 11.40 3.28 -8.72
N TYR A 325 10.86 2.62 -9.75
CA TYR A 325 9.46 2.78 -10.13
C TYR A 325 9.10 4.24 -10.46
N SER A 326 9.99 4.92 -11.20
CA SER A 326 9.83 6.35 -11.54
C SER A 326 8.48 6.69 -12.17
N PHE A 327 7.87 5.75 -12.89
CA PHE A 327 6.53 5.94 -13.47
C PHE A 327 5.41 6.10 -12.42
N LEU A 328 5.55 5.50 -11.23
CA LEU A 328 4.62 5.70 -10.11
C LEU A 328 4.90 7.05 -9.46
N ASP A 329 6.16 7.30 -9.11
CA ASP A 329 6.59 8.51 -8.43
C ASP A 329 6.24 9.77 -9.23
N ASP A 330 6.67 9.83 -10.50
CA ASP A 330 6.39 10.94 -11.42
C ASP A 330 4.88 11.21 -11.58
N GLU A 331 4.05 10.16 -11.61
CA GLU A 331 2.61 10.33 -11.81
C GLU A 331 1.88 10.66 -10.51
N PHE A 332 2.34 10.16 -9.36
CA PHE A 332 1.84 10.61 -8.06
C PHE A 332 2.16 12.09 -7.82
N GLU A 333 3.37 12.54 -8.13
CA GLU A 333 3.72 13.96 -8.07
C GLU A 333 2.83 14.79 -9.00
N ASN A 334 2.58 14.30 -10.22
CA ASN A 334 1.78 15.00 -11.21
C ASN A 334 0.28 15.08 -10.84
N LEU A 335 -0.28 14.03 -10.25
CA LEU A 335 -1.71 13.96 -9.93
C LEU A 335 -2.04 14.57 -8.57
N PHE A 336 -1.17 14.36 -7.59
CA PHE A 336 -1.47 14.58 -6.17
C PHE A 336 -0.49 15.53 -5.47
N GLU A 337 0.54 16.01 -6.16
CA GLU A 337 1.62 16.84 -5.58
C GLU A 337 2.33 16.15 -4.39
N VAL A 338 2.35 14.81 -4.39
CA VAL A 338 3.04 13.97 -3.39
C VAL A 338 3.84 12.87 -4.08
N ASP A 339 5.02 12.57 -3.54
CA ASP A 339 5.91 11.52 -4.04
C ASP A 339 5.55 10.12 -3.49
N LEU A 340 6.11 9.08 -4.09
CA LEU A 340 5.92 7.68 -3.70
C LEU A 340 6.31 7.44 -2.24
N ASN A 341 7.37 8.10 -1.77
CA ASN A 341 7.91 7.94 -0.42
C ASN A 341 6.94 8.48 0.64
N THR A 342 6.33 9.64 0.37
CA THR A 342 5.29 10.25 1.21
C THR A 342 4.06 9.35 1.28
N ILE A 343 3.63 8.79 0.15
CA ILE A 343 2.49 7.84 0.12
C ILE A 343 2.85 6.54 0.85
N ASN A 344 4.07 6.00 0.69
CA ASN A 344 4.51 4.81 1.42
C ASN A 344 4.48 5.06 2.93
N ARG A 345 5.06 6.16 3.40
CA ARG A 345 5.00 6.56 4.81
C ARG A 345 3.55 6.65 5.30
N ALA A 346 2.68 7.31 4.54
CA ALA A 346 1.25 7.42 4.84
C ALA A 346 0.59 6.04 4.96
N PHE A 347 0.92 5.13 4.04
CA PHE A 347 0.45 3.76 4.04
C PHE A 347 0.90 2.98 5.28
N ARG A 348 2.15 3.14 5.72
CA ARG A 348 2.65 2.49 6.95
C ARG A 348 1.94 3.01 8.20
N VAL A 349 1.70 4.31 8.28
CA VAL A 349 0.89 4.88 9.37
C VAL A 349 -0.56 4.39 9.31
N ALA A 350 -1.18 4.39 8.12
CA ALA A 350 -2.55 3.91 7.91
C ALA A 350 -2.73 2.43 8.27
N MET A 351 -1.73 1.60 8.00
CA MET A 351 -1.72 0.19 8.41
C MET A 351 -1.58 0.04 9.93
N GLY A 352 -0.78 0.88 10.59
CA GLY A 352 -0.71 0.93 12.04
C GLY A 352 -2.04 1.35 12.69
N LEU A 353 -2.77 2.27 12.06
CA LEU A 353 -4.09 2.70 12.54
C LEU A 353 -5.18 1.66 12.23
N LEU A 354 -5.19 1.20 10.98
CA LEU A 354 -6.23 0.40 10.33
C LEU A 354 -7.62 0.87 10.75
N SER A 355 -7.94 2.15 10.47
CA SER A 355 -9.16 2.83 10.93
C SER A 355 -9.91 3.49 9.76
N ALA A 356 -11.22 3.65 9.92
CA ALA A 356 -12.10 4.38 8.99
C ALA A 356 -12.47 5.78 9.52
N ASP A 357 -11.95 6.16 10.69
CA ASP A 357 -12.31 7.39 11.37
C ASP A 357 -11.45 8.55 10.90
N THR A 358 -12.05 9.41 10.07
CA THR A 358 -11.40 10.59 9.48
C THR A 358 -11.10 11.66 10.50
N ASP A 359 -11.83 11.71 11.63
CA ASP A 359 -11.53 12.65 12.71
C ASP A 359 -10.22 12.27 13.43
N LEU A 360 -9.76 11.02 13.26
CA LEU A 360 -8.51 10.54 13.85
C LEU A 360 -7.30 10.85 13.00
N ASN A 361 -7.42 10.98 11.68
CA ASN A 361 -6.38 11.39 10.71
C ASN A 361 -7.00 11.56 9.31
N GLU A 362 -7.03 12.77 8.73
CA GLU A 362 -7.69 13.02 7.44
C GLU A 362 -7.02 12.28 6.25
N ASP A 363 -5.76 11.87 6.35
CA ASP A 363 -4.95 11.33 5.24
C ASP A 363 -4.59 9.82 5.35
N TYR A 364 -5.02 9.11 6.41
CA TYR A 364 -4.53 7.74 6.73
C TYR A 364 -5.64 6.71 6.96
N THR A 365 -6.78 6.83 6.29
CA THR A 365 -7.95 5.99 6.57
C THR A 365 -8.22 4.93 5.51
N PHE A 366 -8.85 3.84 5.95
CA PHE A 366 -9.49 2.86 5.08
C PHE A 366 -10.97 2.78 5.41
N LYS A 367 -11.83 3.04 4.43
CA LYS A 367 -13.30 3.01 4.59
C LYS A 367 -13.80 1.66 5.11
N ASP A 368 -13.21 0.58 4.61
CA ASP A 368 -13.56 -0.79 4.99
C ASP A 368 -12.70 -1.37 6.14
N ALA A 369 -11.95 -0.52 6.86
CA ALA A 369 -11.05 -0.93 7.94
C ALA A 369 -11.69 -1.90 8.95
N ALA A 370 -12.95 -1.68 9.35
CA ALA A 370 -13.66 -2.56 10.27
C ALA A 370 -13.79 -4.00 9.75
N LYS A 371 -13.96 -4.17 8.43
CA LYS A 371 -14.02 -5.49 7.80
C LYS A 371 -12.63 -6.13 7.77
N TYR A 372 -11.58 -5.37 7.45
CA TYR A 372 -10.20 -5.84 7.47
C TYR A 372 -9.81 -6.34 8.87
N ARG A 373 -10.14 -5.56 9.92
CA ARG A 373 -9.94 -5.97 11.32
C ARG A 373 -10.68 -7.23 11.68
N THR A 374 -11.94 -7.36 11.26
CA THR A 374 -12.76 -8.54 11.54
C THR A 374 -12.13 -9.78 10.92
N TYR A 375 -11.74 -9.70 9.65
CA TYR A 375 -11.06 -10.78 8.94
C TYR A 375 -9.75 -11.21 9.63
N LEU A 376 -8.89 -10.24 9.96
CA LEU A 376 -7.63 -10.53 10.65
C LEU A 376 -7.84 -11.13 12.04
N ARG A 377 -8.89 -10.71 12.78
CA ARG A 377 -9.25 -11.28 14.10
C ARG A 377 -9.69 -12.74 14.03
N GLU A 378 -10.35 -13.13 12.95
CA GLU A 378 -10.75 -14.52 12.74
C GLU A 378 -9.53 -15.41 12.47
N LEU A 379 -8.51 -14.87 11.80
CA LEU A 379 -7.28 -15.57 11.45
C LEU A 379 -6.30 -15.72 12.62
N TYR A 380 -5.94 -14.62 13.29
CA TYR A 380 -4.86 -14.59 14.29
C TYR A 380 -5.37 -14.72 15.74
N SER A 381 -6.41 -15.51 15.96
CA SER A 381 -7.11 -15.63 17.27
C SER A 381 -6.33 -16.38 18.37
N SER A 382 -5.06 -16.76 18.15
CA SER A 382 -4.19 -17.40 19.15
C SER A 382 -2.93 -16.57 19.46
N ASP A 383 -2.53 -16.53 20.74
CA ASP A 383 -1.47 -15.68 21.33
C ASP A 383 -0.04 -15.88 20.78
N ASN A 384 0.17 -16.55 19.64
CA ASN A 384 1.48 -16.96 19.15
C ASN A 384 1.97 -16.22 17.88
N ASP A 385 1.21 -15.25 17.37
CA ASP A 385 1.41 -14.71 16.01
C ASP A 385 1.96 -13.26 15.94
N SER A 386 2.51 -12.70 17.04
CA SER A 386 3.01 -11.31 17.14
C SER A 386 2.00 -10.21 16.75
N TYR A 387 0.74 -10.59 16.50
CA TYR A 387 -0.36 -9.70 16.17
C TYR A 387 -0.96 -9.13 17.44
N THR A 388 -0.77 -7.82 17.63
CA THR A 388 -1.42 -7.12 18.73
C THR A 388 -2.69 -6.48 18.23
N PHE A 389 -3.83 -7.04 18.63
CA PHE A 389 -5.12 -6.39 18.48
C PHE A 389 -5.29 -5.34 19.56
N LEU A 390 -5.27 -4.07 19.15
CA LEU A 390 -5.39 -2.95 20.06
C LEU A 390 -6.88 -2.71 20.39
N TYR A 391 -7.14 -1.71 21.24
CA TYR A 391 -8.46 -1.44 21.79
C TYR A 391 -9.52 -1.16 20.71
N LYS A 392 -10.63 -1.92 20.74
CA LYS A 392 -11.80 -1.83 19.85
C LYS A 392 -11.45 -1.82 18.35
N ASP A 393 -11.38 -0.61 17.79
CA ASP A 393 -11.36 -0.27 16.37
C ASP A 393 -9.95 0.03 15.85
N PHE A 394 -8.93 -0.27 16.65
CA PHE A 394 -7.54 0.07 16.36
C PHE A 394 -6.69 -1.19 16.18
N GLY A 395 -5.83 -1.22 15.15
CA GLY A 395 -5.06 -2.41 14.77
C GLY A 395 -5.95 -3.57 14.26
N PRO A 396 -5.38 -4.72 13.90
CA PRO A 396 -4.12 -5.22 14.44
C PRO A 396 -2.87 -4.65 13.80
N ILE A 397 -1.80 -4.69 14.57
CA ILE A 397 -0.45 -4.38 14.11
C ILE A 397 0.43 -5.57 14.44
N TYR A 398 1.27 -5.97 13.49
CA TYR A 398 2.41 -6.83 13.78
C TYR A 398 3.42 -6.03 14.59
N VAL A 399 3.56 -6.33 15.88
CA VAL A 399 4.49 -5.63 16.76
C VAL A 399 5.79 -6.42 16.78
N GLU A 400 6.88 -5.77 16.40
CA GLU A 400 8.20 -6.40 16.41
C GLU A 400 8.71 -6.51 17.86
N GLU A 401 8.71 -5.41 18.61
CA GLU A 401 9.25 -5.38 19.97
C GLU A 401 8.54 -4.32 20.85
N SER A 402 8.67 -4.46 22.17
CA SER A 402 8.18 -3.50 23.16
C SER A 402 9.31 -2.79 23.90
N ILE A 403 9.38 -1.47 23.78
CA ILE A 403 10.35 -0.62 24.49
C ILE A 403 9.70 -0.05 25.74
N SER A 404 10.34 -0.19 26.91
CA SER A 404 9.79 0.26 28.20
C SER A 404 10.69 1.28 28.92
N LEU A 405 10.14 2.44 29.27
CA LEU A 405 10.80 3.45 30.11
C LEU A 405 10.00 3.72 31.40
N ASN A 406 10.53 3.29 32.55
CA ASN A 406 10.03 3.74 33.84
C ASN A 406 10.86 4.94 34.34
N GLY A 407 10.28 6.14 34.22
CA GLY A 407 10.90 7.40 34.62
C GLY A 407 11.18 7.55 36.11
N GLY A 408 10.73 6.60 36.95
CA GLY A 408 11.08 6.51 38.36
C GLY A 408 12.38 5.75 38.63
N SER A 409 12.83 4.92 37.69
CA SER A 409 14.04 4.08 37.84
C SER A 409 15.13 4.35 36.80
N ALA A 410 14.77 4.92 35.64
CA ALA A 410 15.70 5.22 34.57
C ALA A 410 15.40 6.58 33.93
N THR A 411 16.44 7.26 33.46
CA THR A 411 16.32 8.52 32.72
C THR A 411 16.31 8.30 31.21
N SER A 412 16.70 7.12 30.73
CA SER A 412 16.67 6.76 29.32
C SER A 412 16.61 5.25 29.10
N VAL A 413 16.14 4.84 27.93
CA VAL A 413 16.22 3.48 27.39
C VAL A 413 16.64 3.56 25.91
N GLU A 414 17.38 2.58 25.44
CA GLU A 414 17.79 2.45 24.04
C GLU A 414 17.26 1.13 23.49
N HIS A 415 16.99 1.12 22.19
CA HIS A 415 16.66 -0.06 21.40
C HIS A 415 17.47 -0.01 20.10
N ASN A 416 18.13 -1.10 19.74
CA ASN A 416 18.90 -1.25 18.52
C ASN A 416 18.30 -2.37 17.66
N SER A 417 17.92 -2.07 16.42
CA SER A 417 17.22 -3.01 15.54
C SER A 417 18.00 -4.31 15.30
N SER A 418 19.33 -4.25 15.29
CA SER A 418 20.19 -5.42 15.04
C SER A 418 20.39 -6.32 16.25
N SER A 419 20.34 -5.77 17.48
CA SER A 419 20.59 -6.57 18.70
C SER A 419 19.32 -6.91 19.48
N ASP A 420 18.33 -6.03 19.39
CA ASP A 420 17.09 -6.11 20.14
C ASP A 420 15.89 -6.42 19.23
N GLY A 421 15.99 -6.13 17.93
CA GLY A 421 14.98 -6.45 16.92
C GLY A 421 15.34 -7.71 16.12
N ASN A 422 14.77 -7.82 14.92
CA ASN A 422 15.00 -8.94 14.01
C ASN A 422 16.06 -8.68 12.92
N ASP A 423 16.73 -7.51 12.98
CA ASP A 423 17.73 -7.04 12.04
C ASP A 423 17.22 -6.98 10.58
N ARG A 424 15.92 -6.70 10.39
CA ARG A 424 15.29 -6.58 9.06
C ARG A 424 14.49 -5.29 8.95
N LEU A 425 14.90 -4.44 8.03
CA LEU A 425 14.16 -3.27 7.59
C LEU A 425 14.49 -3.04 6.12
N ASN A 426 13.75 -3.73 5.25
CA ASN A 426 13.89 -3.60 3.81
C ASN A 426 13.49 -2.20 3.30
N ARG A 427 13.87 -1.90 2.06
CA ARG A 427 13.36 -0.73 1.34
C ARG A 427 11.84 -0.69 1.29
N LEU A 428 11.21 0.48 1.24
CA LEU A 428 9.75 0.64 1.24
C LEU A 428 9.03 -0.25 2.29
N SER A 429 9.58 -0.41 3.50
CA SER A 429 9.05 -1.28 4.56
C SER A 429 8.92 -0.54 5.89
N ALA A 430 8.39 -1.20 6.92
CA ALA A 430 8.30 -0.61 8.25
C ALA A 430 8.35 -1.60 9.41
N ASP A 431 8.90 -1.13 10.53
CA ASP A 431 8.81 -1.76 11.85
C ASP A 431 7.81 -1.01 12.74
N TYR A 432 7.09 -1.77 13.57
CA TYR A 432 6.18 -1.23 14.57
C TYR A 432 6.63 -1.67 15.97
N LEU A 433 6.99 -0.68 16.79
CA LEU A 433 7.46 -0.88 18.15
C LEU A 433 6.46 -0.31 19.14
N LEU A 434 6.09 -1.09 20.16
CA LEU A 434 5.21 -0.62 21.22
C LEU A 434 6.04 0.12 22.30
N PHE A 435 5.71 1.37 22.58
CA PHE A 435 6.38 2.15 23.60
C PHE A 435 5.57 2.24 24.90
N GLN A 436 6.10 1.66 25.96
CA GLN A 436 5.53 1.71 27.30
C GLN A 436 6.29 2.73 28.14
N SER A 437 5.54 3.60 28.82
CA SER A 437 6.11 4.60 29.72
C SER A 437 5.31 4.73 31.00
N SER A 438 6.00 5.16 32.06
CA SER A 438 5.40 5.54 33.33
C SER A 438 6.28 6.56 34.06
N ASN A 439 5.68 7.41 34.89
CA ASN A 439 6.40 8.35 35.77
C ASN A 439 7.30 9.35 35.03
N ALA A 440 6.86 9.85 33.88
CA ALA A 440 7.55 10.87 33.09
C ALA A 440 6.58 11.98 32.68
N ASP A 441 6.95 13.24 32.90
CA ASP A 441 6.15 14.39 32.48
C ASP A 441 6.22 14.57 30.96
N SER A 442 7.41 14.42 30.38
CA SER A 442 7.64 14.38 28.93
C SER A 442 8.76 13.40 28.58
N ILE A 443 8.72 12.86 27.38
CA ILE A 443 9.73 11.94 26.82
C ILE A 443 10.11 12.42 25.43
N ASP A 444 11.42 12.45 25.15
CA ASP A 444 11.96 12.58 23.80
C ASP A 444 12.30 11.20 23.27
N ILE A 445 11.76 10.86 22.10
CA ILE A 445 12.16 9.69 21.33
C ILE A 445 13.01 10.20 20.18
N GLN A 446 14.26 9.72 20.13
CA GLN A 446 15.23 10.08 19.12
C GLN A 446 15.51 8.86 18.23
N LEU A 447 15.45 9.05 16.91
CA LEU A 447 15.88 8.09 15.90
C LEU A 447 17.34 8.39 15.49
N THR A 448 18.10 7.35 15.22
CA THR A 448 19.41 7.43 14.55
C THR A 448 19.52 6.24 13.62
N ALA A 449 19.76 6.48 12.32
CA ALA A 449 19.99 5.47 11.30
C ALA A 449 21.22 5.86 10.46
N ASP A 450 21.63 5.01 9.51
CA ASP A 450 22.62 5.40 8.50
C ASP A 450 22.06 6.57 7.67
N GLU A 451 22.91 7.54 7.32
CA GLU A 451 22.49 8.70 6.51
C GLU A 451 22.20 8.32 5.05
N ASP A 452 22.72 7.17 4.61
CA ASP A 452 22.47 6.63 3.26
C ASP A 452 21.09 5.93 3.15
N ASP A 453 20.47 5.54 4.27
CA ASP A 453 19.14 4.93 4.31
C ASP A 453 18.07 5.99 4.66
N ASP A 454 17.03 6.13 3.82
CA ASP A 454 15.91 7.05 4.09
C ASP A 454 14.97 6.47 5.17
N VAL A 455 15.42 6.47 6.42
CA VAL A 455 14.69 5.97 7.59
C VAL A 455 14.07 7.12 8.37
N VAL A 456 12.75 7.06 8.54
CA VAL A 456 11.95 8.07 9.24
C VAL A 456 11.14 7.46 10.37
N MET A 457 10.77 8.29 11.35
CA MET A 457 9.95 7.90 12.49
C MET A 457 8.61 8.63 12.51
N ASP A 458 7.55 7.87 12.76
CA ASP A 458 6.26 8.39 13.21
C ASP A 458 5.90 7.78 14.56
N ILE A 459 5.10 8.49 15.35
CA ILE A 459 4.56 7.96 16.61
C ILE A 459 3.06 8.14 16.60
N ILE A 460 2.36 7.00 16.59
CA ILE A 460 0.92 6.96 16.77
C ILE A 460 0.62 6.94 18.28
N LEU A 461 -0.14 7.92 18.76
CA LEU A 461 -0.53 8.09 20.15
C LEU A 461 -2.04 7.91 20.27
N PHE A 462 -2.50 6.89 21.00
CA PHE A 462 -3.93 6.60 21.15
C PHE A 462 -4.39 6.70 22.60
N ASN A 463 -5.40 7.54 22.83
CA ASN A 463 -6.07 7.71 24.10
C ASN A 463 -7.41 6.96 24.08
N THR A 464 -7.47 5.85 24.81
CA THR A 464 -8.66 4.98 24.89
C THR A 464 -9.81 5.60 25.68
N THR A 465 -9.53 6.61 26.53
CA THR A 465 -10.55 7.30 27.33
C THR A 465 -11.33 8.29 26.49
N THR A 466 -10.64 9.07 25.65
CA THR A 466 -11.26 10.02 24.72
C THR A 466 -11.60 9.39 23.37
N ASN A 467 -11.05 8.20 23.08
CA ASN A 467 -11.12 7.55 21.78
C ASN A 467 -10.54 8.42 20.67
N THR A 468 -9.38 9.03 20.93
CA THR A 468 -8.69 9.92 19.98
C THR A 468 -7.28 9.42 19.72
N ALA A 469 -6.85 9.48 18.46
CA ALA A 469 -5.49 9.21 18.03
C ALA A 469 -4.86 10.52 17.54
N GLU A 470 -3.55 10.64 17.67
CA GLU A 470 -2.76 11.62 16.95
C GLU A 470 -1.50 10.95 16.41
N VAL A 471 -1.00 11.42 15.27
CA VAL A 471 0.28 10.99 14.71
C VAL A 471 1.26 12.15 14.87
N LYS A 472 2.38 11.87 15.51
CA LYS A 472 3.51 12.79 15.53
C LYS A 472 4.55 12.28 14.55
N SER A 473 4.89 13.13 13.60
CA SER A 473 5.85 12.81 12.55
C SER A 473 7.21 13.40 12.84
N ASP A 474 8.23 12.78 12.27
CA ASP A 474 9.59 13.20 12.47
C ASP A 474 9.85 14.68 12.16
N SER A 475 10.75 15.29 12.93
CA SER A 475 11.26 16.63 12.68
C SER A 475 12.66 16.57 12.06
N SER A 476 13.20 17.69 11.58
CA SER A 476 14.55 17.75 11.01
C SER A 476 15.67 17.24 11.92
N ASP A 477 15.40 17.15 13.23
CA ASP A 477 16.37 16.73 14.24
C ASP A 477 16.22 15.24 14.62
N HIS A 478 15.34 14.49 13.95
CA HIS A 478 15.01 13.09 14.23
C HIS A 478 14.52 12.84 15.68
N ILE A 479 13.87 13.84 16.28
CA ILE A 479 13.37 13.81 17.67
C ILE A 479 11.88 14.14 17.69
N ILE A 480 11.10 13.28 18.35
CA ILE A 480 9.68 13.50 18.63
C ILE A 480 9.46 13.55 20.14
N ARG A 481 8.84 14.63 20.62
CA ARG A 481 8.46 14.81 22.03
C ARG A 481 7.02 14.36 22.28
N ILE A 482 6.84 13.52 23.31
CA ILE A 482 5.55 13.13 23.86
C ILE A 482 5.39 13.81 25.22
N ASP A 483 4.41 14.71 25.31
CA ASP A 483 4.04 15.37 26.56
C ASP A 483 2.93 14.60 27.26
N ASN A 484 3.03 14.47 28.58
CA ASN A 484 2.16 13.66 29.42
C ASN A 484 1.92 12.26 28.83
N PRO A 485 2.98 11.47 28.55
CA PRO A 485 2.87 10.20 27.83
C PRO A 485 1.91 9.19 28.50
N ASP A 486 1.68 9.32 29.82
CA ASP A 486 0.77 8.49 30.61
C ASP A 486 -0.72 8.69 30.24
N GLN A 487 -1.08 9.71 29.46
CA GLN A 487 -2.45 9.90 28.97
C GLN A 487 -2.82 9.00 27.79
N TYR A 488 -1.82 8.45 27.09
CA TYR A 488 -2.01 7.58 25.94
C TYR A 488 -1.80 6.13 26.37
N GLU A 489 -2.80 5.28 26.16
CA GLU A 489 -2.72 3.85 26.47
C GLU A 489 -1.76 3.16 25.50
N TYR A 490 -1.83 3.53 24.22
CA TYR A 490 -0.97 2.98 23.17
C TYR A 490 -0.12 4.08 22.56
N LYS A 491 1.16 3.78 22.42
CA LYS A 491 2.17 4.65 21.81
C LYS A 491 2.99 3.74 20.90
N ILE A 492 2.87 3.94 19.60
CA ILE A 492 3.38 3.00 18.60
C ILE A 492 4.36 3.77 17.76
N ILE A 493 5.63 3.39 17.84
CA ILE A 493 6.68 3.96 17.03
C ILE A 493 6.65 3.19 15.71
N VAL A 494 6.47 3.92 14.62
CA VAL A 494 6.50 3.39 13.25
C VAL A 494 7.81 3.85 12.64
N ILE A 495 8.72 2.91 12.41
CA ILE A 495 9.98 3.19 11.71
C ILE A 495 9.78 2.77 10.26
N THR A 496 9.81 3.74 9.35
CA THR A 496 9.60 3.48 7.93
C THR A 496 10.91 3.72 7.19
N ARG A 497 11.24 2.80 6.29
CA ARG A 497 12.30 3.00 5.31
C ARG A 497 11.66 3.28 3.94
N ASN A 498 12.03 4.41 3.33
CA ASN A 498 11.34 4.98 2.16
C ASN A 498 12.15 4.95 0.87
N ASP A 499 13.41 4.50 0.88
CA ASP A 499 14.16 4.36 -0.36
C ASP A 499 13.45 3.43 -1.35
N ASP A 500 13.39 3.87 -2.61
CA ASP A 500 12.73 3.19 -3.72
C ASP A 500 13.76 2.57 -4.69
N VAL A 501 14.97 3.16 -4.78
CA VAL A 501 16.06 2.71 -5.66
C VAL A 501 16.64 1.38 -5.19
N PHE A 502 16.50 0.35 -6.04
CA PHE A 502 17.16 -0.95 -5.82
C PHE A 502 18.70 -0.83 -5.84
N ASN A 503 19.34 -0.77 -4.67
CA ASN A 503 20.82 -0.87 -4.52
C ASN A 503 21.23 -2.13 -3.72
N GLY A 504 20.42 -3.19 -3.83
CA GLY A 504 20.54 -4.43 -3.07
C GLY A 504 19.43 -4.59 -2.03
N ASP A 505 19.33 -5.78 -1.44
CA ASP A 505 18.36 -6.11 -0.38
C ASP A 505 19.00 -6.03 1.02
N VAL A 506 19.96 -5.13 1.21
CA VAL A 506 20.60 -4.95 2.52
C VAL A 506 19.63 -4.25 3.45
N ASP A 507 19.35 -4.87 4.58
CA ASP A 507 18.52 -4.32 5.64
C ASP A 507 19.14 -3.07 6.26
N ALA A 508 18.32 -2.06 6.52
CA ALA A 508 18.74 -0.87 7.23
C ALA A 508 18.78 -1.15 8.73
N THR A 509 19.66 -0.45 9.44
CA THR A 509 19.77 -0.57 10.89
C THR A 509 19.53 0.78 11.56
N TYR A 510 18.86 0.76 12.71
CA TYR A 510 18.55 1.98 13.44
C TYR A 510 18.63 1.79 14.95
N LYS A 511 18.72 2.93 15.64
CA LYS A 511 18.68 3.03 17.10
C LYS A 511 17.60 4.01 17.52
N ILE A 512 16.73 3.57 18.42
CA ILE A 512 15.80 4.43 19.15
C ILE A 512 16.37 4.72 20.53
N THR A 513 16.34 5.99 20.91
CA THR A 513 16.70 6.43 22.26
C THR A 513 15.56 7.23 22.86
N ALA A 514 14.87 6.66 23.84
CA ALA A 514 13.84 7.36 24.59
C ALA A 514 14.44 7.94 25.88
N LYS A 515 14.40 9.26 26.04
CA LYS A 515 14.92 9.99 27.19
C LYS A 515 13.80 10.68 27.93
N LYS A 516 13.74 10.48 29.24
CA LYS A 516 12.92 11.30 30.11
C LYS A 516 13.41 12.72 30.03
N VAL A 517 12.51 13.63 29.70
CA VAL A 517 12.77 15.06 29.78
C VAL A 517 12.39 15.45 31.19
N GLU A 518 13.39 15.71 32.02
CA GLU A 518 13.11 16.29 33.34
C GLU A 518 12.46 17.65 33.11
N GLY A 519 11.23 17.80 33.58
CA GLY A 519 10.66 19.11 33.72
C GLY A 519 11.61 19.94 34.60
N SER A 520 12.16 21.01 34.04
CA SER A 520 12.22 22.23 34.83
C SER A 520 10.79 22.41 35.33
N VAL A 521 10.56 22.18 36.63
CA VAL A 521 9.26 22.37 37.26
C VAL A 521 8.75 23.72 36.81
N THR A 522 7.83 23.73 35.83
CA THR A 522 6.89 24.83 35.70
C THR A 522 5.70 24.29 36.43
N SER A 523 5.77 24.44 37.75
CA SER A 523 4.61 24.16 38.57
C SER A 523 3.43 24.93 37.98
N VAL A 524 2.23 24.40 38.12
CA VAL A 524 1.01 25.20 37.90
C VAL A 524 1.05 26.50 38.73
N PHE A 525 1.91 26.57 39.77
CA PHE A 525 2.25 27.77 40.51
C PHE A 525 3.22 28.74 39.79
N ASP A 526 4.13 28.32 38.91
CA ASP A 526 4.99 29.20 38.11
C ASP A 526 4.20 29.89 36.99
N ASP A 527 3.22 29.18 36.43
CA ASP A 527 2.32 29.73 35.40
C ASP A 527 1.26 30.68 35.98
N LEU A 528 1.06 30.61 37.31
CA LEU A 528 0.25 31.54 38.12
C LEU A 528 1.09 32.65 38.80
N GLN A 529 2.41 32.50 38.95
CA GLN A 529 3.28 33.52 39.58
C GLN A 529 3.97 34.47 38.61
N LYS A 530 3.93 34.23 37.29
CA LYS A 530 4.63 35.10 36.32
C LYS A 530 3.84 36.30 35.81
N ILE A 531 2.62 36.54 36.30
CA ILE A 531 1.85 37.76 36.02
C ILE A 531 1.48 38.42 37.35
N THR A 532 2.30 39.37 37.77
CA THR A 532 1.97 40.21 38.92
C THR A 532 1.20 41.43 38.41
N LEU A 533 -0.06 41.58 38.82
CA LEU A 533 -0.74 42.86 38.71
C LEU A 533 -0.33 43.71 39.91
N GLY A 534 0.18 44.92 39.65
CA GLY A 534 0.33 45.93 40.70
C GLY A 534 -0.99 46.16 41.44
N PRO A 535 -0.96 46.68 42.68
CA PRO A 535 -2.18 46.93 43.45
C PRO A 535 -3.16 47.82 42.68
N ASN A 536 -4.47 47.57 42.88
CA ASN A 536 -5.58 48.31 42.26
C ASN A 536 -5.28 49.82 42.13
N PRO A 537 -5.18 50.36 40.90
CA PRO A 537 -4.54 51.65 40.69
C PRO A 537 -5.47 52.81 41.02
N THR A 538 -4.99 53.76 41.83
CA THR A 538 -5.67 55.04 42.06
C THR A 538 -5.49 56.00 40.88
N SER A 539 -4.39 55.86 40.13
CA SER A 539 -4.04 56.69 38.97
C SER A 539 -4.55 56.15 37.63
N GLY A 540 -5.07 54.91 37.60
CA GLY A 540 -5.44 54.20 36.37
C GLY A 540 -4.27 53.53 35.63
N LEU A 541 -3.03 53.64 36.12
CA LEU A 541 -1.87 52.96 35.53
C LEU A 541 -1.71 51.56 36.08
N ILE A 542 -1.52 50.57 35.21
CA ILE A 542 -1.29 49.16 35.56
C ILE A 542 -0.05 48.68 34.83
N ASN A 543 0.93 48.19 35.59
CA ASN A 543 2.02 47.41 35.01
C ASN A 543 1.67 45.94 35.05
N ILE A 544 1.83 45.28 33.91
CA ILE A 544 1.75 43.84 33.77
C ILE A 544 3.13 43.34 33.40
N ASP A 545 3.76 42.61 34.32
CA ASP A 545 5.01 41.90 34.05
C ASP A 545 4.69 40.50 33.52
N TYR A 546 5.38 40.06 32.47
CA TYR A 546 5.24 38.71 31.90
C TYR A 546 6.55 38.27 31.20
N GLN A 547 6.85 36.98 31.24
CA GLN A 547 8.10 36.39 30.70
C GLN A 547 7.82 35.49 29.48
N ALA A 548 6.93 35.91 28.58
CA ALA A 548 6.48 35.07 27.46
C ALA A 548 6.59 35.81 26.12
N ASN A 549 7.36 35.26 25.19
CA ASN A 549 7.48 35.72 23.80
C ASN A 549 6.20 35.46 22.96
N THR A 550 5.16 34.84 23.56
CA THR A 550 3.94 34.40 22.89
C THR A 550 2.76 35.36 23.03
N VAL A 551 2.77 36.28 23.99
CA VAL A 551 1.72 37.30 24.12
C VAL A 551 2.04 38.44 23.18
N LYS A 552 1.14 38.75 22.25
CA LYS A 552 1.30 39.84 21.27
C LYS A 552 0.35 41.00 21.57
N ASN A 553 -0.86 40.71 22.06
CA ASN A 553 -1.89 41.70 22.32
C ASN A 553 -2.55 41.55 23.70
N ILE A 554 -2.84 42.69 24.32
CA ILE A 554 -3.53 42.82 25.61
C ILE A 554 -4.78 43.68 25.39
N SER A 555 -5.96 43.16 25.72
CA SER A 555 -7.24 43.86 25.54
C SER A 555 -7.88 44.24 26.87
N ILE A 556 -8.50 45.41 26.94
CA ILE A 556 -9.16 45.91 28.15
C ILE A 556 -10.65 46.07 27.89
N ARG A 557 -11.49 45.50 28.76
CA ARG A 557 -12.96 45.61 28.71
C ARG A 557 -13.50 46.16 30.02
N ASP A 558 -14.61 46.88 29.98
CA ASP A 558 -15.33 47.25 31.20
C ASP A 558 -16.24 46.10 31.70
N ILE A 559 -16.90 46.31 32.84
CA ILE A 559 -17.85 45.35 33.43
C ILE A 559 -19.01 44.95 32.51
N THR A 560 -19.30 45.74 31.47
CA THR A 560 -20.34 45.42 30.48
C THR A 560 -19.82 44.61 29.29
N GLY A 561 -18.51 44.31 29.27
CA GLY A 561 -17.85 43.59 28.17
C GLY A 561 -17.40 44.50 27.02
N LYS A 562 -17.64 45.82 27.10
CA LYS A 562 -17.27 46.78 26.05
C LYS A 562 -15.76 46.99 26.04
N LEU A 563 -15.14 46.80 24.88
CA LEU A 563 -13.71 47.05 24.65
C LEU A 563 -13.37 48.54 24.85
N LYS A 564 -12.33 48.80 25.64
CA LYS A 564 -11.79 50.13 25.96
C LYS A 564 -10.48 50.41 25.24
N GLY A 565 -9.69 49.38 24.95
CA GLY A 565 -8.43 49.52 24.23
C GLY A 565 -7.72 48.19 24.04
N THR A 566 -6.75 48.18 23.13
CA THR A 566 -5.83 47.07 22.88
C THR A 566 -4.40 47.60 22.86
N TYR A 567 -3.49 46.90 23.53
CA TYR A 567 -2.08 47.26 23.68
C TYR A 567 -1.23 46.13 23.11
N LYS A 568 -0.11 46.49 22.46
CA LYS A 568 0.88 45.50 22.07
C LYS A 568 1.74 45.16 23.27
N ALA A 569 2.00 43.87 23.46
CA ALA A 569 2.89 43.40 24.50
C ALA A 569 4.36 43.70 24.14
N GLU A 570 5.11 44.32 25.04
CA GLU A 570 6.58 44.43 24.99
C GLU A 570 7.28 43.18 25.56
N THR A 571 8.62 43.11 25.51
CA THR A 571 9.39 41.87 25.76
C THR A 571 9.38 41.38 27.22
N PHE A 572 9.05 42.24 28.20
CA PHE A 572 9.13 41.87 29.62
C PHE A 572 8.03 42.46 30.50
N SER A 573 7.51 43.64 30.16
CA SER A 573 6.39 44.26 30.85
C SER A 573 5.66 45.23 29.93
N THR A 574 4.37 45.43 30.15
CA THR A 574 3.59 46.46 29.46
C THR A 574 2.88 47.33 30.46
N GLU A 575 3.04 48.65 30.32
CA GLU A 575 2.25 49.65 31.06
C GLU A 575 0.93 49.90 30.33
N LEU A 576 -0.18 49.82 31.06
CA LEU A 576 -1.53 50.02 30.57
C LEU A 576 -2.16 51.23 31.27
N VAL A 577 -2.93 52.00 30.51
CA VAL A 577 -3.71 53.13 31.03
C VAL A 577 -5.19 52.77 31.00
N LEU A 578 -5.83 52.62 32.16
CA LEU A 578 -7.27 52.50 32.27
C LEU A 578 -7.94 53.86 32.12
N ASP A 579 -8.26 54.24 30.89
CA ASP A 579 -9.05 55.44 30.61
C ASP A 579 -10.54 55.22 30.94
N GLY A 580 -11.08 56.03 31.86
CA GLY A 580 -12.48 55.95 32.28
C GLY A 580 -12.73 56.20 33.77
N ALA A 581 -14.01 56.13 34.16
CA ALA A 581 -14.48 56.29 35.53
C ALA A 581 -14.05 55.14 36.44
N LYS A 582 -14.11 55.35 37.75
CA LYS A 582 -13.89 54.30 38.78
C LYS A 582 -14.82 53.11 38.51
N GLY A 583 -14.31 51.89 38.62
CA GLY A 583 -15.08 50.70 38.26
C GLY A 583 -14.25 49.44 38.07
N VAL A 584 -14.93 48.35 37.69
CA VAL A 584 -14.33 47.04 37.41
C VAL A 584 -14.00 46.94 35.93
N TYR A 585 -12.79 46.49 35.64
CA TYR A 585 -12.27 46.23 34.31
C TYR A 585 -11.75 44.80 34.21
N PHE A 586 -11.79 44.24 33.00
CA PHE A 586 -11.24 42.93 32.68
C PHE A 586 -10.12 43.10 31.64
N ILE A 587 -8.93 42.59 31.95
CA ILE A 587 -7.78 42.62 31.06
C ILE A 587 -7.58 41.20 30.53
N THR A 588 -7.65 41.03 29.21
CA THR A 588 -7.56 39.73 28.55
C THR A 588 -6.36 39.71 27.60
N LEU A 589 -5.48 38.73 27.79
CA LEU A 589 -4.36 38.42 26.91
C LEU A 589 -4.85 37.59 25.72
N ASP A 590 -4.14 37.64 24.59
CA ASP A 590 -4.48 36.87 23.38
C ASP A 590 -4.36 35.35 23.53
N ASN A 591 -3.64 34.86 24.54
CA ASN A 591 -3.67 33.46 24.97
C ASN A 591 -4.91 33.07 25.80
N GLY A 592 -5.88 33.97 25.95
CA GLY A 592 -7.16 33.72 26.63
C GLY A 592 -7.18 34.00 28.13
N LYS A 593 -6.03 34.24 28.79
CA LYS A 593 -5.99 34.55 30.23
C LYS A 593 -6.63 35.91 30.51
N THR A 594 -7.57 35.98 31.46
CA THR A 594 -8.32 37.20 31.82
C THR A 594 -8.20 37.55 33.30
N PHE A 595 -7.93 38.81 33.61
CA PHE A 595 -7.76 39.34 34.96
C PHE A 595 -8.80 40.40 35.29
N LYS A 596 -9.30 40.39 36.52
CA LYS A 596 -10.19 41.44 37.05
C LYS A 596 -9.39 42.51 37.77
N VAL A 597 -9.56 43.78 37.39
CA VAL A 597 -8.93 44.93 38.05
C VAL A 597 -9.99 45.94 38.50
N ILE A 598 -9.79 46.53 39.68
CA ILE A 598 -10.69 47.55 40.23
C ILE A 598 -9.94 48.89 40.24
N LYS A 599 -10.42 49.85 39.44
CA LYS A 599 -9.93 51.24 39.47
C LYS A 599 -10.68 51.99 40.58
N ASN A 600 -9.97 52.28 41.68
CA ASN A 600 -10.54 52.82 42.92
C ASN A 600 -10.79 54.33 42.93
#